data_AF-A0A7S3F8N6-F1
#
_entry.id   AF-A0A7S3F8N6-F1
#
_cell.length_a   1.000
_cell.length_b   1.000
_cell.length_c   1.000
_cell.angle_alpha   90.00
_cell.angle_beta   90.00
_cell.angle_gamma   90.00
#
_symmetry.space_group_name_H-M   'P 1'
#
loop_
_entity.id
_entity.type
_entity.pdbx_description
1 polymer ?
#
loop_
_entity_poly.entity_id
_entity_poly.type
_entity_poly.pdbx_seq_one_letter_code
_entity_poly.pdbx_strand_id
1 'polypeptide(L)'
;SPHCRRQQPPPPPDDETPSLFMILLRTLLEPTEGAPMLEEARDLLLKCPNHFRPLEAVCALPPSQPVAKLQPGIDVLLRASHEKRRQSQIRASLSKSVSVQTKGALVERRAGRVLVKEETECGNCRKRIGSAAFAVLPGGGLAHIGCY
;
A
#
# COMPACT_ATOMS: atom_id res chain seq x y z
N SER A 1 -17.97 -9.94 -15.07
CA SER A 1 -18.19 -8.55 -14.59
C SER A 1 -16.88 -7.90 -14.17
N PRO A 2 -16.75 -6.59 -14.41
CA PRO A 2 -15.49 -5.93 -14.71
C PRO A 2 -14.63 -5.65 -13.47
N HIS A 3 -13.34 -5.50 -13.74
CA HIS A 3 -12.25 -5.27 -12.81
C HIS A 3 -12.53 -4.17 -11.77
N CYS A 4 -12.64 -4.58 -10.49
CA CYS A 4 -12.41 -3.70 -9.37
C CYS A 4 -10.89 -3.39 -9.27
N ARG A 5 -10.40 -2.52 -10.16
CA ARG A 5 -9.17 -1.76 -9.91
C ARG A 5 -9.45 -0.87 -8.71
N ARG A 6 -9.20 -1.39 -7.50
CA ARG A 6 -9.08 -0.56 -6.30
C ARG A 6 -7.94 0.41 -6.56
N GLN A 7 -8.32 1.62 -6.97
CA GLN A 7 -7.48 2.78 -7.04
C GLN A 7 -6.72 2.83 -5.72
N GLN A 8 -5.40 2.79 -5.78
CA GLN A 8 -4.62 3.31 -4.66
C GLN A 8 -5.10 4.75 -4.46
N PRO A 9 -5.35 5.20 -3.22
CA PRO A 9 -5.66 6.60 -2.99
C PRO A 9 -4.57 7.43 -3.69
N PRO A 10 -4.93 8.49 -4.42
CA PRO A 10 -3.95 9.37 -5.04
C PRO A 10 -2.94 9.78 -3.95
N PRO A 11 -1.65 9.88 -4.27
CA PRO A 11 -0.69 10.45 -3.33
C PRO A 11 -1.26 11.76 -2.78
N PRO A 12 -1.06 12.06 -1.48
CA PRO A 12 -1.60 13.27 -0.87
C PRO A 12 -1.26 14.49 -1.74
N PRO A 13 -2.21 15.44 -1.88
CA PRO A 13 -2.00 16.63 -2.70
C PRO A 13 -0.72 17.33 -2.26
N ASP A 14 0.04 17.78 -3.24
CA ASP A 14 1.33 18.43 -3.04
C ASP A 14 1.16 19.63 -2.10
N ASP A 15 1.89 19.62 -0.98
CA ASP A 15 2.15 20.86 -0.24
C ASP A 15 2.87 21.80 -1.23
N GLU A 16 2.17 22.83 -1.70
CA GLU A 16 2.65 23.86 -2.63
C GLU A 16 3.84 24.66 -2.08
N THR A 17 4.22 24.46 -0.82
CA THR A 17 5.41 25.03 -0.21
C THR A 17 6.65 24.21 -0.58
N PRO A 18 7.65 24.79 -1.26
CA PRO A 18 8.93 24.13 -1.47
C PRO A 18 9.51 23.70 -0.12
N SER A 19 9.92 22.44 -0.02
CA SER A 19 10.58 21.98 1.20
C SER A 19 11.82 22.85 1.47
N LEU A 20 12.16 23.07 2.74
CA LEU A 20 13.36 23.83 3.13
C LEU A 20 14.60 23.36 2.36
N PHE A 21 14.71 22.05 2.13
CA PHE A 21 15.78 21.43 1.35
C PHE A 21 15.77 21.84 -0.13
N MET A 22 14.60 21.94 -0.76
CA MET A 22 14.46 22.45 -2.13
C MET A 22 14.87 23.92 -2.24
N ILE A 23 14.48 24.75 -1.25
CA ILE A 23 14.89 26.16 -1.20
C ILE A 23 16.41 26.25 -1.10
N LEU A 24 17.01 25.53 -0.16
CA LEU A 24 18.46 25.48 0.03
C LEU A 24 19.18 25.02 -1.24
N LEU A 25 18.69 23.98 -1.91
CA LEU A 25 19.26 23.50 -3.16
C LEU A 25 19.24 24.60 -4.24
N ARG A 26 18.13 25.31 -4.41
CA ARG A 26 18.05 26.42 -5.38
C ARG A 26 19.02 27.55 -5.03
N THR A 27 19.11 27.94 -3.77
CA THR A 27 20.05 28.98 -3.31
C THR A 27 21.51 28.59 -3.56
N LEU A 28 21.87 27.31 -3.41
CA LEU A 28 23.23 26.84 -3.68
C LEU A 28 23.56 26.79 -5.18
N LEU A 29 22.57 26.50 -6.02
CA LEU A 29 22.72 26.43 -7.47
C LEU A 29 22.73 27.81 -8.14
N GLU A 30 21.89 28.72 -7.66
CA GLU A 30 21.74 30.10 -8.16
C GLU A 30 21.75 31.08 -6.97
N PRO A 31 22.94 31.34 -6.39
CA PRO A 31 23.05 32.30 -5.29
C PRO A 31 22.81 33.72 -5.78
N THR A 32 22.17 34.55 -4.94
CA THR A 32 21.94 35.98 -5.23
C THR A 32 23.24 36.76 -5.38
N GLU A 33 24.28 36.35 -4.65
CA GLU A 33 25.62 36.94 -4.68
C GLU A 33 26.68 35.83 -4.69
N GLY A 34 27.65 35.93 -5.60
CA GLY A 34 28.79 35.00 -5.66
C GLY A 34 28.65 33.89 -6.70
N ALA A 35 29.54 32.91 -6.60
CA ALA A 35 29.62 31.76 -7.50
C ALA A 35 28.79 30.57 -6.96
N PRO A 36 28.26 29.71 -7.84
CA PRO A 36 27.47 28.56 -7.45
C PRO A 36 28.27 27.57 -6.58
N MET A 37 27.64 27.12 -5.50
CA MET A 37 28.18 26.21 -4.48
C MET A 37 27.85 24.76 -4.83
N LEU A 38 28.45 24.28 -5.93
CA LEU A 38 28.09 22.98 -6.54
C LEU A 38 28.47 21.78 -5.66
N GLU A 39 29.57 21.87 -4.91
CA GLU A 39 30.02 20.79 -4.04
C GLU A 39 29.06 20.62 -2.85
N GLU A 40 28.58 21.73 -2.30
CA GLU A 40 27.60 21.78 -1.22
C GLU A 40 26.23 21.32 -1.69
N ALA A 41 25.82 21.72 -2.90
CA ALA A 41 24.60 21.22 -3.52
C ALA A 41 24.67 19.69 -3.74
N ARG A 42 25.81 19.17 -4.22
CA ARG A 42 26.03 17.73 -4.36
C ARG A 42 25.96 17.02 -3.01
N ASP A 43 26.67 17.53 -2.01
CA ASP A 43 26.71 16.96 -0.67
C ASP A 43 25.34 16.96 0.01
N LEU A 44 24.54 17.99 -0.24
CA LEU A 44 23.15 18.07 0.22
C LEU A 44 22.30 16.94 -0.38
N LEU A 45 22.43 16.69 -1.68
CA LEU A 45 21.75 15.58 -2.36
C LEU A 45 22.20 14.21 -1.84
N LEU A 46 23.50 14.06 -1.55
CA LEU A 46 24.07 12.82 -1.01
C LEU A 46 23.59 12.54 0.43
N LYS A 47 23.58 13.56 1.29
CA LYS A 47 23.25 13.43 2.72
C LYS A 47 21.74 13.35 2.96
N CYS A 48 20.95 14.05 2.15
CA CYS A 48 19.51 14.22 2.38
C CYS A 48 18.62 13.77 1.20
N PRO A 49 18.85 12.61 0.54
CA PRO A 49 18.15 12.26 -0.70
C PRO A 49 16.64 12.05 -0.51
N ASN A 50 16.20 11.64 0.68
CA ASN A 50 14.78 11.37 0.96
C ASN A 50 13.93 12.64 1.16
N HIS A 51 14.57 13.81 1.26
CA HIS A 51 13.90 15.10 1.47
C HIS A 51 13.56 15.83 0.15
N PHE A 52 13.96 15.25 -0.97
CA PHE A 52 13.76 15.81 -2.29
C PHE A 52 12.72 15.00 -3.07
N ARG A 53 11.86 15.70 -3.81
CA ARG A 53 11.14 15.10 -4.93
C ARG A 53 12.14 15.01 -6.11
N PRO A 54 12.44 13.82 -6.65
CA PRO A 54 13.52 13.70 -7.63
C PRO A 54 13.30 14.53 -8.89
N LEU A 55 12.06 14.56 -9.39
CA LEU A 55 11.72 15.33 -10.56
C LEU A 55 11.93 16.83 -10.31
N GLU A 56 11.48 17.33 -9.15
CA GLU A 56 11.63 18.73 -8.79
C GLU A 56 13.10 19.14 -8.63
N ALA A 57 13.91 18.30 -7.99
CA ALA A 57 15.33 18.54 -7.81
C ALA A 57 16.10 18.53 -9.14
N VAL A 58 15.77 17.62 -10.06
CA VAL A 58 16.38 17.57 -11.39
C VAL A 58 15.94 18.75 -12.26
N CYS A 59 14.67 19.15 -12.19
CA CYS A 59 14.16 20.32 -12.91
C CYS A 59 14.72 21.65 -12.37
N ALA A 60 15.18 21.69 -11.11
CA ALA A 60 15.82 22.85 -10.52
C ALA A 60 17.28 23.06 -10.97
N LEU A 61 17.85 22.13 -11.74
CA LEU A 61 19.24 22.22 -12.18
C LEU A 61 19.39 23.29 -13.27
N PRO A 62 20.30 24.27 -13.09
CA PRO A 62 20.52 25.29 -14.10
C PRO A 62 21.19 24.70 -15.35
N PRO A 63 20.75 25.09 -16.57
CA PRO A 63 21.32 24.58 -17.81
C PRO A 63 22.76 25.05 -18.04
N SER A 64 23.22 26.07 -17.30
CA SER A 64 24.55 26.64 -17.38
C SER A 64 25.62 25.84 -16.64
N GLN A 65 25.25 24.91 -15.75
CA GLN A 65 26.19 24.19 -14.90
C GLN A 65 26.43 22.76 -15.39
N PRO A 66 27.69 22.26 -15.35
CA PRO A 66 28.00 20.90 -15.76
C PRO A 66 27.38 19.90 -14.79
N VAL A 67 26.35 19.18 -15.26
CA VAL A 67 25.64 18.12 -14.51
C VAL A 67 26.59 17.08 -13.92
N ALA A 68 27.74 16.85 -14.56
CA ALA A 68 28.78 15.95 -14.07
C ALA A 68 29.19 16.21 -12.61
N LYS A 69 29.20 17.47 -12.15
CA LYS A 69 29.57 17.80 -10.75
C LYS A 69 28.49 17.38 -9.74
N LEU A 70 27.24 17.34 -10.15
CA LEU A 70 26.10 16.96 -9.31
C LEU A 70 25.70 15.49 -9.49
N GLN A 71 26.21 14.82 -10.53
CA GLN A 71 25.87 13.45 -10.89
C GLN A 71 25.90 12.47 -9.70
N PRO A 72 26.94 12.44 -8.83
CA PRO A 72 26.94 11.49 -7.71
C PRO A 72 25.76 11.69 -6.75
N GLY A 73 25.37 12.94 -6.51
CA GLY A 73 24.23 13.30 -5.68
C GLY A 73 22.90 12.92 -6.34
N ILE A 74 22.75 13.22 -7.63
CA ILE A 74 21.56 12.87 -8.42
C ILE A 74 21.36 11.35 -8.47
N ASP A 75 22.45 10.59 -8.66
CA ASP A 75 22.39 9.13 -8.71
C ASP A 75 21.88 8.54 -7.38
N VAL A 76 22.36 9.06 -6.24
CA VAL A 76 21.89 8.65 -4.92
C VAL A 76 20.43 9.04 -4.71
N LEU A 77 20.04 10.26 -5.10
CA LEU A 77 18.67 10.73 -5.03
C LEU A 77 17.70 9.82 -5.81
N LEU A 78 18.03 9.49 -7.07
CA LEU A 78 17.20 8.65 -7.92
C LEU A 78 17.09 7.23 -7.36
N ARG A 79 18.21 6.65 -6.90
CA ARG A 79 18.21 5.34 -6.25
C ARG A 79 17.34 5.32 -4.99
N ALA A 80 17.49 6.32 -4.12
CA ALA A 80 16.70 6.42 -2.89
C ALA A 80 15.19 6.53 -3.18
N SER A 81 14.81 7.32 -4.19
CA SER A 81 13.41 7.44 -4.58
C SER A 81 12.85 6.15 -5.17
N HIS A 82 13.62 5.48 -6.04
CA HIS A 82 13.21 4.21 -6.62
C HIS A 82 13.03 3.14 -5.53
N GLU A 83 13.96 3.07 -4.57
CA GLU A 83 13.86 2.16 -3.44
C GLU A 83 12.66 2.49 -2.54
N LYS A 84 12.43 3.77 -2.22
CA LYS A 84 11.25 4.20 -1.46
C LYS A 84 9.95 3.77 -2.15
N ARG A 85 9.83 4.00 -3.46
CA ARG A 85 8.67 3.57 -4.27
C ARG A 85 8.50 2.06 -4.25
N ARG A 86 9.59 1.30 -4.45
CA ARG A 86 9.57 -0.16 -4.43
C ARG A 86 9.13 -0.69 -3.07
N GLN A 87 9.68 -0.16 -1.97
CA GLN A 87 9.30 -0.54 -0.61
C GLN A 87 7.82 -0.25 -0.33
N SER A 88 7.31 0.91 -0.75
CA SER A 88 5.88 1.24 -0.62
C SER A 88 4.99 0.26 -1.38
N GLN A 89 5.39 -0.14 -2.60
CA GLN A 89 4.65 -1.12 -3.40
C GLN A 89 4.67 -2.53 -2.76
N ILE A 90 5.82 -2.94 -2.23
CA ILE A 90 5.95 -4.21 -1.51
C ILE A 90 5.03 -4.21 -0.29
N ARG A 91 5.11 -3.18 0.57
CA ARG A 91 4.25 -3.04 1.75
C ARG A 91 2.78 -3.07 1.38
N ALA A 92 2.37 -2.28 0.38
CA ALA A 92 0.98 -2.26 -0.08
C ALA A 92 0.50 -3.62 -0.60
N SER A 93 1.35 -4.35 -1.32
CA SER A 93 1.04 -5.68 -1.84
C SER A 93 0.90 -6.71 -0.72
N LEU A 94 1.78 -6.68 0.27
CA LEU A 94 1.71 -7.54 1.45
C LEU A 94 0.43 -7.25 2.27
N SER A 95 0.15 -5.98 2.57
CA SER A 95 -1.08 -5.59 3.27
C SER A 95 -2.34 -6.03 2.50
N LYS A 96 -2.32 -5.92 1.17
CA LYS A 96 -3.42 -6.38 0.32
C LYS A 96 -3.57 -7.90 0.38
N SER A 97 -2.47 -8.66 0.33
CA SER A 97 -2.48 -10.12 0.43
C SER A 97 -3.12 -10.58 1.75
N VAL A 98 -2.67 -10.01 2.88
CA VAL A 98 -3.23 -10.30 4.20
C VAL A 98 -4.72 -9.95 4.24
N SER A 99 -5.11 -8.78 3.73
CA SER A 99 -6.52 -8.37 3.69
C SER A 99 -7.39 -9.36 2.90
N VAL A 100 -6.90 -9.89 1.78
CA VAL A 100 -7.61 -10.89 0.98
C VAL A 100 -7.73 -12.21 1.73
N GLN A 101 -6.65 -12.69 2.36
CA GLN A 101 -6.66 -13.93 3.14
C GLN A 101 -7.63 -13.86 4.32
N THR A 102 -7.60 -12.79 5.10
CA THR A 102 -8.52 -12.60 6.24
C THR A 102 -9.98 -12.56 5.78
N LYS A 103 -10.27 -11.89 4.67
CA LYS A 103 -11.62 -11.86 4.09
C LYS A 103 -12.04 -13.23 3.58
N GLY A 104 -11.14 -13.97 2.94
CA GLY A 104 -11.37 -15.35 2.51
C GLY A 104 -11.73 -16.25 3.69
N ALA A 105 -10.92 -16.24 4.76
CA ALA A 105 -11.19 -17.00 5.97
C ALA A 105 -12.54 -16.62 6.62
N LEU A 106 -12.90 -15.33 6.63
CA LEU A 106 -14.21 -14.89 7.13
C LEU A 106 -15.35 -15.43 6.27
N VAL A 107 -15.21 -15.40 4.95
CA VAL A 107 -16.20 -15.97 4.02
C VAL A 107 -16.34 -17.46 4.25
N GLU A 108 -15.24 -18.21 4.38
CA GLU A 108 -15.27 -19.65 4.65
C GLU A 108 -15.98 -19.97 5.97
N ARG A 109 -15.68 -19.21 7.04
CA ARG A 109 -16.35 -19.37 8.34
C ARG A 109 -17.84 -19.04 8.28
N ARG A 110 -18.23 -18.04 7.49
CA ARG A 110 -19.64 -17.65 7.30
C ARG A 110 -20.39 -18.51 6.29
N ALA A 111 -19.69 -19.20 5.40
CA ALA A 111 -20.29 -19.94 4.31
C ALA A 111 -21.13 -21.14 4.80
N GLY A 112 -21.04 -21.53 6.08
CA GLY A 112 -22.02 -22.36 6.79
C GLY A 112 -22.78 -23.35 5.91
N ARG A 113 -22.07 -24.27 5.26
CA ARG A 113 -22.70 -25.29 4.40
C ARG A 113 -22.93 -26.53 5.23
N VAL A 114 -24.19 -26.93 5.37
CA VAL A 114 -24.55 -28.23 5.95
C VAL A 114 -25.21 -29.05 4.86
N LEU A 115 -24.68 -30.25 4.61
CA LEU A 115 -25.27 -31.19 3.66
C LEU A 115 -26.38 -31.97 4.39
N VAL A 116 -27.62 -31.84 3.92
CA VAL A 116 -28.74 -32.64 4.39
C VAL A 116 -28.92 -33.82 3.45
N LYS A 117 -28.69 -35.03 3.96
CA LYS A 117 -28.99 -36.31 3.31
C LYS A 117 -30.26 -36.93 3.90
N GLU A 118 -30.84 -37.92 3.24
CA GLU A 118 -32.07 -38.60 3.70
C GLU A 118 -31.92 -39.24 5.08
N GLU A 119 -30.72 -39.71 5.41
CA GLU A 119 -30.35 -40.28 6.70
C GLU A 119 -29.98 -39.25 7.77
N THR A 120 -30.10 -37.95 7.49
CA THR A 120 -29.68 -36.91 8.45
C THR A 120 -30.68 -36.79 9.58
N GLU A 121 -30.20 -36.97 10.80
CA GLU A 121 -31.01 -36.99 12.02
C GLU A 121 -30.88 -35.69 12.82
N CYS A 122 -31.96 -35.35 13.53
CA CYS A 122 -31.97 -34.27 14.49
C CYS A 122 -31.09 -34.62 15.70
N GLY A 123 -30.18 -33.70 16.07
CA GLY A 123 -29.28 -33.87 17.22
C GLY A 123 -29.99 -33.99 18.57
N ASN A 124 -31.25 -33.56 18.68
CA ASN A 124 -32.03 -33.62 19.92
C ASN A 124 -32.89 -34.89 20.01
N CYS A 125 -33.73 -35.16 19.00
CA CYS A 125 -34.70 -36.26 19.04
C CYS A 125 -34.29 -37.51 18.24
N ARG A 126 -33.14 -37.47 17.55
CA ARG A 126 -32.60 -38.55 16.69
C ARG A 126 -33.56 -39.04 15.60
N LYS A 127 -34.61 -38.27 15.27
CA LYS A 127 -35.48 -38.53 14.12
C LYS A 127 -34.90 -37.88 12.87
N ARG A 128 -35.19 -38.47 11.70
CA ARG A 128 -34.79 -37.93 10.39
C ARG A 128 -35.36 -36.53 10.16
N ILE A 129 -34.54 -35.62 9.65
CA ILE A 129 -34.92 -34.23 9.31
C ILE A 129 -35.84 -34.22 8.08
N GLY A 130 -35.50 -34.98 7.02
CA GLY A 130 -36.29 -35.06 5.79
C GLY A 130 -36.63 -33.68 5.21
N SER A 131 -37.92 -33.42 4.99
CA SER A 131 -38.46 -32.14 4.52
C SER A 131 -38.95 -31.20 5.65
N ALA A 132 -38.73 -31.57 6.91
CA ALA A 132 -39.17 -30.78 8.05
C ALA A 132 -38.29 -29.53 8.25
N ALA A 133 -38.85 -28.48 8.85
CA ALA A 133 -38.11 -27.26 9.12
C ALA A 133 -37.01 -27.50 10.18
N PHE A 134 -35.80 -27.03 9.90
CA PHE A 134 -34.62 -27.27 10.73
C PHE A 134 -33.78 -26.00 10.95
N ALA A 135 -32.88 -26.05 11.94
CA ALA A 135 -31.87 -25.04 12.24
C ALA A 135 -30.48 -25.69 12.35
N VAL A 136 -29.45 -24.90 12.05
CA VAL A 136 -28.04 -25.30 12.21
C VAL A 136 -27.55 -24.87 13.60
N LEU A 137 -27.10 -25.82 14.39
CA LEU A 137 -26.54 -25.61 15.73
C LEU A 137 -25.09 -25.08 15.64
N PRO A 138 -24.59 -24.36 16.66
CA PRO A 138 -23.18 -24.03 16.80
C PRO A 138 -22.34 -25.32 16.81
N GLY A 139 -21.56 -25.56 15.75
CA GLY A 139 -20.82 -26.81 15.54
C GLY A 139 -21.24 -27.62 14.31
N GLY A 140 -22.31 -27.20 13.61
CA GLY A 140 -22.72 -27.78 12.33
C GLY A 140 -23.73 -28.93 12.41
N GLY A 141 -24.19 -29.28 13.62
CA GLY A 141 -25.31 -30.21 13.81
C GLY A 141 -26.65 -29.61 13.36
N LEU A 142 -27.62 -30.46 13.06
CA LEU A 142 -28.98 -30.05 12.68
C LEU A 142 -29.98 -30.39 13.78
N ALA A 143 -30.94 -29.51 14.00
CA ALA A 143 -32.09 -29.77 14.88
C ALA A 143 -33.37 -29.30 14.20
N HIS A 144 -34.50 -29.96 14.49
CA HIS A 144 -35.80 -29.42 14.10
C HIS A 144 -36.06 -28.08 14.82
N ILE A 145 -36.75 -27.15 14.18
CA ILE A 145 -37.04 -25.82 14.77
C ILE A 145 -37.83 -25.94 16.08
N GLY A 146 -38.68 -26.96 16.23
CA GLY A 146 -39.44 -27.22 17.45
C GLY A 146 -38.77 -28.16 18.46
N CYS A 147 -37.54 -28.61 18.20
CA CYS A 147 -36.78 -29.42 19.15
C CYS A 147 -35.89 -28.51 19.98
N TYR A 148 -36.24 -28.36 21.26
CA TYR A 148 -35.44 -27.69 22.29
C TYR A 148 -35.02 -28.71 23.34
#